data_AF-A0A016SBA6-F1
#
_entry.id   AF-A0A016SBA6-F1
#
_cell.length_a   1.000
_cell.length_b   1.000
_cell.length_c   1.000
_cell.angle_alpha   90.00
_cell.angle_beta   90.00
_cell.angle_gamma   90.00
#
_symmetry.space_group_name_H-M   'P 1'
#
loop_
_entity.id
_entity.type
_entity.pdbx_description
1 polymer ?
#
loop_
_entity_poly.entity_id
_entity_poly.type
_entity_poly.pdbx_seq_one_letter_code
_entity_poly.pdbx_strand_id
1 'polypeptide(L)'
;MIALLVISLVFSAYGAEYSDKFARMLLPLSSAAYVDNPWMCLALHFPKSVMQRQITIDCGKKTTCSGFTAVLHSHKAIAVSFRGTTDNLQLLDEAIKSIINSWIDWPYGGMVSKYFYDAFMKIWENGMNEDIKFLRAQYPKYEVWVTGHSLGGAIASLAAHYLVGSGLVNSKNLKLITLGQPRTGDKEFAKNHTAAIDYSFRVTHWRDVVPHIPSFDERPGGYYHHKTEVFYKEGMAPNDYIVCKEYEDFKCSDGLWVHTSIKNHIKYFGKVIRDWGTAGCL
;
A
#
# COMPACT_ATOMS: atom_id res chain seq x y z
N MET A 1 21.98 36.24 40.38
CA MET A 1 21.86 34.99 39.61
C MET A 1 20.48 34.97 38.98
N ILE A 2 20.37 35.23 37.68
CA ILE A 2 19.10 35.22 36.96
C ILE A 2 18.91 33.79 36.45
N ALA A 3 17.92 33.07 36.99
CA ALA A 3 17.56 31.74 36.53
C ALA A 3 16.77 31.86 35.22
N LEU A 4 17.41 31.49 34.10
CA LEU A 4 16.76 31.33 32.81
C LEU A 4 15.86 30.09 32.86
N LEU A 5 14.55 30.32 32.89
CA LEU A 5 13.53 29.30 32.77
C LEU A 5 13.48 28.86 31.29
N VAL A 6 14.14 27.75 30.97
CA VAL A 6 14.04 27.11 29.66
C VAL A 6 12.69 26.41 29.59
N ILE A 7 11.71 27.04 28.95
CA ILE A 7 10.43 26.41 28.61
C ILE A 7 10.73 25.45 27.44
N SER A 8 10.85 24.16 27.75
CA SER A 8 10.86 23.11 26.74
C SER A 8 9.48 23.01 26.11
N LEU A 9 9.33 23.55 24.90
CA LEU A 9 8.18 23.29 24.05
C LEU A 9 8.22 21.81 23.64
N VAL A 10 7.47 20.98 24.37
CA VAL A 10 7.16 19.62 23.94
C VAL A 10 6.21 19.73 22.74
N PHE A 11 6.77 19.78 21.54
CA PHE A 11 6.01 19.50 20.32
C PHE A 11 5.59 18.03 20.38
N SER A 12 4.36 17.75 20.81
CA SER A 12 3.73 16.49 20.48
C SER A 12 3.56 16.48 18.96
N ALA A 13 4.41 15.73 18.27
CA ALA A 13 4.18 15.39 16.87
C ALA A 13 2.89 14.55 16.84
N TYR A 14 1.75 15.20 16.61
CA TYR A 14 0.52 14.49 16.27
C TYR A 14 0.81 13.77 14.95
N GLY A 15 1.01 12.45 15.03
CA GLY A 15 1.11 11.61 13.83
C GLY A 15 -0.12 11.77 12.96
N ALA A 16 -0.01 11.52 11.66
CA ALA A 16 -1.13 11.63 10.74
C ALA A 16 -2.35 10.86 11.23
N GLU A 17 -3.54 11.43 11.06
CA GLU A 17 -4.80 10.77 11.40
C GLU A 17 -5.39 10.06 10.19
N TYR A 18 -5.85 8.84 10.40
CA TYR A 18 -6.53 8.06 9.38
C TYR A 18 -7.89 8.68 9.03
N SER A 19 -8.25 8.65 7.74
CA SER A 19 -9.57 9.04 7.27
C SER A 19 -10.25 7.90 6.50
N ASP A 20 -11.33 7.34 7.04
CA ASP A 20 -12.17 6.32 6.36
C ASP A 20 -12.72 6.84 5.03
N LYS A 21 -13.13 8.11 5.00
CA LYS A 21 -13.56 8.78 3.75
C LYS A 21 -12.45 8.77 2.69
N PHE A 22 -11.21 9.09 3.09
CA PHE A 22 -10.08 9.09 2.17
C PHE A 22 -9.73 7.67 1.69
N ALA A 23 -9.71 6.69 2.59
CA ALA A 23 -9.45 5.30 2.23
C ALA A 23 -10.48 4.73 1.25
N ARG A 24 -11.78 5.01 1.47
CA ARG A 24 -12.85 4.62 0.53
C ARG A 24 -12.72 5.33 -0.81
N MET A 25 -12.29 6.60 -0.81
CA MET A 25 -12.04 7.35 -2.05
C MET A 25 -10.85 6.79 -2.84
N LEU A 26 -9.86 6.14 -2.20
CA LEU A 26 -8.75 5.49 -2.91
C LEU A 26 -9.12 4.10 -3.48
N LEU A 27 -10.19 3.46 -3.00
CA LEU A 27 -10.62 2.13 -3.47
C LEU A 27 -10.73 1.99 -4.99
N PRO A 28 -11.31 2.96 -5.75
CA PRO A 28 -11.36 2.87 -7.21
C PRO A 28 -9.96 2.76 -7.85
N LEU A 29 -8.92 3.36 -7.27
CA LEU A 29 -7.55 3.25 -7.79
C LEU A 29 -7.01 1.83 -7.62
N SER A 30 -7.25 1.19 -6.47
CA SER A 30 -6.84 -0.21 -6.25
C SER A 30 -7.62 -1.17 -7.15
N SER A 31 -8.93 -0.95 -7.35
CA SER A 31 -9.75 -1.74 -8.25
C SER A 31 -9.38 -1.54 -9.73
N ALA A 32 -9.12 -0.31 -10.14
CA ALA A 32 -8.73 0.02 -11.52
C ALA A 32 -7.42 -0.64 -11.95
N ALA A 33 -6.53 -0.95 -10.99
CA ALA A 33 -5.28 -1.64 -11.29
C ALA A 33 -5.51 -3.08 -11.81
N TYR A 34 -6.68 -3.69 -11.56
CA TYR A 34 -7.01 -5.06 -11.99
C TYR A 34 -7.44 -5.17 -13.46
N VAL A 35 -7.66 -4.06 -14.15
CA VAL A 35 -8.16 -4.05 -15.54
C VAL A 35 -7.15 -3.45 -16.50
N ASP A 36 -7.27 -3.79 -17.79
CA ASP A 36 -6.40 -3.29 -18.85
C ASP A 36 -6.69 -1.83 -19.24
N ASN A 37 -7.81 -1.28 -18.75
CA ASN A 37 -8.16 0.13 -18.94
C ASN A 37 -8.62 0.79 -17.63
N PRO A 38 -7.68 1.22 -16.76
CA PRO A 38 -7.97 1.89 -15.49
C PRO A 38 -8.80 3.17 -15.65
N TRP A 39 -8.73 3.81 -16.84
CA TRP A 39 -9.41 5.06 -17.13
C TRP A 39 -10.91 4.99 -16.84
N MET A 40 -11.57 3.85 -17.06
CA MET A 40 -13.03 3.74 -16.82
C MET A 40 -13.40 4.05 -15.37
N CYS A 41 -12.68 3.44 -14.41
CA CYS A 41 -12.86 3.72 -12.99
C CYS A 41 -12.44 5.15 -12.65
N LEU A 42 -11.33 5.63 -13.21
CA LEU A 42 -10.80 6.95 -12.90
C LEU A 42 -11.71 8.08 -13.39
N ALA A 43 -12.24 7.97 -14.62
CA ALA A 43 -13.14 8.96 -15.19
C ALA A 43 -14.45 9.09 -14.40
N LEU A 44 -14.93 7.98 -13.81
CA LEU A 44 -16.13 7.96 -12.98
C LEU A 44 -15.90 8.57 -11.58
N HIS A 45 -14.82 8.18 -10.91
CA HIS A 45 -14.60 8.55 -9.49
C HIS A 45 -13.71 9.78 -9.29
N PHE A 46 -12.93 10.16 -10.29
CA PHE A 46 -12.02 11.31 -10.26
C PHE A 46 -12.21 12.21 -11.49
N PRO A 47 -13.25 13.06 -11.51
CA PRO A 47 -13.46 13.98 -12.62
C PRO A 47 -12.20 14.79 -12.92
N LYS A 48 -11.88 14.94 -14.22
CA LYS A 48 -10.64 15.54 -14.72
C LYS A 48 -9.38 14.74 -14.41
N SER A 49 -9.48 13.43 -14.23
CA SER A 49 -8.30 12.57 -14.19
C SER A 49 -7.69 12.39 -15.58
N VAL A 50 -6.36 12.32 -15.66
CA VAL A 50 -5.63 11.99 -16.88
C VAL A 50 -4.74 10.79 -16.60
N MET A 51 -4.92 9.71 -17.36
CA MET A 51 -4.00 8.57 -17.32
C MET A 51 -2.66 8.99 -17.94
N GLN A 52 -1.56 8.71 -17.23
CA GLN A 52 -0.23 8.89 -17.79
C GLN A 52 0.21 7.59 -18.48
N ARG A 53 0.22 6.48 -17.75
CA ARG A 53 0.55 5.16 -18.29
C ARG A 53 0.07 4.05 -17.38
N GLN A 54 -0.25 2.90 -17.96
CA GLN A 54 -0.28 1.62 -17.26
C GLN A 54 0.84 0.73 -17.82
N ILE A 55 1.55 0.06 -16.92
CA ILE A 55 2.62 -0.87 -17.23
C ILE A 55 2.16 -2.23 -16.77
N THR A 56 2.13 -3.20 -17.69
CA THR A 56 1.88 -4.61 -17.39
C THR A 56 3.03 -5.42 -17.97
N ILE A 57 3.75 -6.15 -17.11
CA ILE A 57 4.99 -6.85 -17.47
C ILE A 57 5.05 -8.24 -16.83
N ASP A 58 5.74 -9.17 -17.47
CA ASP A 58 6.01 -10.50 -16.92
C ASP A 58 6.91 -10.39 -15.67
N CYS A 59 6.36 -10.76 -14.51
CA CYS A 59 7.11 -10.80 -13.26
C CYS A 59 7.56 -12.21 -12.85
N GLY A 60 7.36 -13.22 -13.69
CA GLY A 60 7.83 -14.60 -13.55
C GLY A 60 6.69 -15.60 -13.39
N LYS A 61 7.01 -16.90 -13.51
CA LYS A 61 6.10 -18.05 -13.23
C LYS A 61 4.71 -17.95 -13.90
N LYS A 62 4.64 -17.41 -15.12
CA LYS A 62 3.39 -17.20 -15.89
C LYS A 62 2.42 -16.19 -15.27
N THR A 63 2.88 -15.30 -14.39
CA THR A 63 2.06 -14.19 -13.87
C THR A 63 2.61 -12.84 -14.33
N THR A 64 1.71 -11.88 -14.51
CA THR A 64 2.06 -10.50 -14.85
C THR A 64 1.87 -9.60 -13.65
N CYS A 65 2.75 -8.62 -13.51
CA CYS A 65 2.63 -7.55 -12.53
C CYS A 65 2.22 -6.29 -13.27
N SER A 66 1.35 -5.49 -12.66
CA SER A 66 0.81 -4.29 -13.28
C SER A 66 0.74 -3.13 -12.31
N GLY A 67 0.96 -1.93 -12.81
CA GLY A 67 0.76 -0.69 -12.08
C GLY A 67 0.54 0.47 -13.03
N PHE A 68 -0.05 1.55 -12.54
CA PHE A 68 -0.30 2.74 -13.35
C PHE A 68 0.00 4.03 -12.59
N THR A 69 0.22 5.08 -13.38
CA THR A 69 0.29 6.45 -12.91
C THR A 69 -0.81 7.28 -13.57
N ALA A 70 -1.40 8.20 -12.80
CA ALA A 70 -2.43 9.12 -13.30
C ALA A 70 -2.38 10.45 -12.53
N VAL A 71 -2.88 11.51 -13.16
CA VAL A 71 -3.03 12.82 -12.53
C VAL A 71 -4.49 13.03 -12.18
N LEU A 72 -4.79 13.34 -10.92
CA LEU A 72 -6.13 13.60 -10.40
C LEU A 72 -6.28 15.11 -10.16
N HIS A 73 -6.55 15.88 -11.22
CA HIS A 73 -6.55 17.35 -11.16
C HIS A 73 -7.53 17.93 -10.13
N SER A 74 -8.70 17.32 -9.98
CA SER A 74 -9.71 17.72 -8.98
C SER A 74 -9.20 17.65 -7.54
N HIS A 75 -8.19 16.83 -7.29
CA HIS A 75 -7.63 16.57 -5.97
C HIS A 75 -6.20 17.08 -5.80
N LYS A 76 -5.60 17.66 -6.86
CA LYS A 76 -4.18 18.03 -6.89
C LYS A 76 -3.29 16.88 -6.44
N ALA A 77 -3.50 15.69 -7.00
CA ALA A 77 -2.75 14.48 -6.65
C ALA A 77 -2.24 13.74 -7.90
N ILE A 78 -1.12 13.05 -7.76
CA ILE A 78 -0.61 12.04 -8.68
C ILE A 78 -0.91 10.68 -8.03
N ALA A 79 -1.71 9.87 -8.69
CA ALA A 79 -2.03 8.52 -8.26
C ALA A 79 -0.97 7.54 -8.76
N VAL A 80 -0.55 6.63 -7.89
CA VAL A 80 0.31 5.49 -8.18
C VAL A 80 -0.38 4.26 -7.61
N SER A 81 -0.80 3.34 -8.47
CA SER A 81 -1.55 2.17 -8.04
C SER A 81 -0.98 0.90 -8.62
N PHE A 82 -0.97 -0.17 -7.81
CA PHE A 82 -0.42 -1.47 -8.17
C PHE A 82 -1.46 -2.57 -8.05
N ARG A 83 -1.45 -3.48 -9.03
CA ARG A 83 -2.36 -4.61 -9.12
C ARG A 83 -1.89 -5.73 -8.19
N GLY A 84 -2.85 -6.41 -7.55
CA GLY A 84 -2.58 -7.69 -6.91
C GLY A 84 -2.57 -8.88 -7.87
N THR A 85 -2.73 -10.09 -7.34
CA THR A 85 -2.75 -11.32 -8.15
C THR A 85 -4.03 -11.43 -8.98
N THR A 86 -3.92 -11.83 -10.25
CA THR A 86 -5.02 -11.89 -11.23
C THR A 86 -5.89 -13.13 -11.15
N ASP A 87 -5.51 -14.17 -10.40
CA ASP A 87 -6.21 -15.46 -10.45
C ASP A 87 -6.63 -15.94 -9.06
N ASN A 88 -7.47 -16.98 -9.07
CA ASN A 88 -8.11 -17.60 -7.91
C ASN A 88 -7.11 -18.02 -6.82
N LEU A 89 -7.62 -18.40 -5.65
CA LEU A 89 -6.80 -18.66 -4.45
C LEU A 89 -5.64 -19.68 -4.61
N GLN A 90 -5.61 -20.51 -5.67
CA GLN A 90 -4.43 -21.31 -6.02
C GLN A 90 -3.17 -20.46 -6.33
N LEU A 91 -3.29 -19.34 -7.06
CA LEU A 91 -2.14 -18.47 -7.28
C LEU A 91 -1.77 -17.67 -6.02
N LEU A 92 -2.70 -17.49 -5.08
CA LEU A 92 -2.37 -16.90 -3.78
C LEU A 92 -1.45 -17.85 -2.99
N ASP A 93 -1.69 -19.16 -3.02
CA ASP A 93 -0.80 -20.15 -2.40
C ASP A 93 0.59 -20.22 -3.06
N GLU A 94 0.65 -20.14 -4.39
CA GLU A 94 1.92 -20.06 -5.11
C GLU A 94 2.66 -18.75 -4.87
N ALA A 95 1.94 -17.63 -4.74
CA ALA A 95 2.48 -16.35 -4.35
C ALA A 95 3.02 -16.43 -2.90
N ILE A 96 2.26 -16.99 -1.95
CA ILE A 96 2.69 -17.25 -0.56
C ILE A 96 4.02 -18.01 -0.54
N LYS A 97 4.12 -19.13 -1.27
CA LYS A 97 5.37 -19.90 -1.35
C LYS A 97 6.50 -19.06 -1.94
N SER A 98 6.22 -18.27 -2.97
CA SER A 98 7.24 -17.43 -3.62
C SER A 98 7.72 -16.29 -2.73
N ILE A 99 6.85 -15.75 -1.87
CA ILE A 99 7.19 -14.69 -0.91
C ILE A 99 8.20 -15.21 0.11
N ILE A 100 8.02 -16.44 0.63
CA ILE A 100 8.79 -16.98 1.75
C ILE A 100 10.24 -17.37 1.39
N ASN A 101 10.57 -17.52 0.10
CA ASN A 101 11.76 -18.27 -0.31
C ASN A 101 13.03 -17.45 -0.57
N SER A 102 12.97 -16.11 -0.59
CA SER A 102 14.16 -15.29 -0.86
C SER A 102 14.02 -13.85 -0.39
N TRP A 103 15.11 -13.34 0.17
CA TRP A 103 15.26 -11.98 0.66
C TRP A 103 16.25 -11.20 -0.21
N ILE A 104 16.10 -9.88 -0.23
CA ILE A 104 17.06 -8.97 -0.86
C ILE A 104 17.20 -7.71 0.00
N ASP A 105 18.41 -7.15 0.03
CA ASP A 105 18.69 -5.90 0.73
C ASP A 105 17.84 -4.76 0.14
N TRP A 106 17.17 -4.02 1.02
CA TRP A 106 16.43 -2.84 0.64
C TRP A 106 17.35 -1.61 0.72
N PRO A 107 17.45 -0.78 -0.33
CA PRO A 107 18.39 0.35 -0.38
C PRO A 107 18.17 1.40 0.71
N TYR A 108 17.02 1.39 1.38
CA TYR A 108 16.66 2.33 2.45
C TYR A 108 16.51 1.64 3.82
N GLY A 109 17.20 0.50 4.01
CA GLY A 109 17.36 -0.18 5.28
C GLY A 109 16.51 -1.46 5.43
N GLY A 110 17.12 -2.48 6.03
CA GLY A 110 16.55 -3.82 6.21
C GLY A 110 16.49 -4.65 4.92
N MET A 111 15.77 -5.76 5.00
CA MET A 111 15.54 -6.67 3.88
C MET A 111 14.06 -6.76 3.51
N VAL A 112 13.78 -7.03 2.25
CA VAL A 112 12.42 -7.24 1.73
C VAL A 112 12.32 -8.57 1.01
N SER A 113 11.10 -9.10 0.87
CA SER A 113 10.89 -10.27 0.02
C SER A 113 11.34 -9.96 -1.41
N LYS A 114 12.22 -10.81 -1.95
CA LYS A 114 12.72 -10.66 -3.32
C LYS A 114 11.59 -10.67 -4.34
N TYR A 115 10.51 -11.41 -4.07
CA TYR A 115 9.35 -11.46 -4.95
C TYR A 115 8.68 -10.09 -5.12
N PHE A 116 8.44 -9.38 -4.02
CA PHE A 116 7.85 -8.03 -4.07
C PHE A 116 8.82 -7.01 -4.66
N TYR A 117 10.11 -7.13 -4.32
CA TYR A 117 11.16 -6.28 -4.89
C TYR A 117 11.22 -6.41 -6.42
N ASP A 118 11.30 -7.64 -6.95
CA ASP A 118 11.41 -7.88 -8.39
C ASP A 118 10.17 -7.37 -9.12
N ALA A 119 8.97 -7.57 -8.56
CA ALA A 119 7.73 -7.04 -9.12
C ALA A 119 7.74 -5.50 -9.16
N PHE A 120 8.14 -4.84 -8.06
CA PHE A 120 8.27 -3.39 -8.00
C PHE A 120 9.29 -2.88 -9.01
N MET A 121 10.52 -3.39 -8.99
CA MET A 121 11.60 -2.91 -9.85
C MET A 121 11.31 -3.10 -11.33
N LYS A 122 10.69 -4.23 -11.72
CA LYS A 122 10.25 -4.44 -13.10
C LYS A 122 9.25 -3.38 -13.57
N ILE A 123 8.26 -3.03 -12.74
CA ILE A 123 7.30 -1.96 -13.09
C ILE A 123 8.02 -0.60 -13.09
N TRP A 124 8.87 -0.35 -12.08
CA TRP A 124 9.60 0.89 -11.89
C TRP A 124 10.50 1.23 -13.08
N GLU A 125 11.31 0.27 -13.51
CA GLU A 125 12.31 0.42 -14.57
C GLU A 125 11.71 0.39 -15.99
N ASN A 126 10.46 -0.07 -16.15
CA ASN A 126 9.78 -0.12 -17.45
C ASN A 126 8.86 1.09 -17.72
N GLY A 127 9.17 2.24 -17.11
CA GLY A 127 8.52 3.52 -17.45
C GLY A 127 7.95 4.28 -16.26
N MET A 128 7.69 3.62 -15.12
CA MET A 128 7.05 4.29 -14.00
C MET A 128 7.97 5.33 -13.35
N ASN A 129 9.28 5.05 -13.29
CA ASN A 129 10.29 6.02 -12.84
C ASN A 129 10.25 7.32 -13.66
N GLU A 130 10.23 7.19 -14.98
CA GLU A 130 10.18 8.31 -15.92
C GLU A 130 8.88 9.08 -15.77
N ASP A 131 7.75 8.37 -15.67
CA ASP A 131 6.44 8.99 -15.47
C ASP A 131 6.37 9.77 -14.15
N ILE A 132 6.86 9.21 -13.04
CA ILE A 132 6.88 9.92 -11.75
C ILE A 132 7.75 11.17 -11.84
N LYS A 133 8.97 11.07 -12.38
CA LYS A 133 9.86 12.24 -12.54
C LYS A 133 9.21 13.32 -13.40
N PHE A 134 8.60 12.94 -14.52
CA PHE A 134 7.87 13.84 -15.41
C PHE A 134 6.69 14.51 -14.69
N LEU A 135 5.81 13.74 -14.07
CA LEU A 135 4.62 14.26 -13.40
C LEU A 135 4.96 15.14 -12.20
N ARG A 136 6.01 14.81 -11.44
CA ARG A 136 6.50 15.64 -10.33
C ARG A 136 7.07 16.97 -10.81
N ALA A 137 7.76 16.99 -11.95
CA ALA A 137 8.26 18.23 -12.56
C ALA A 137 7.10 19.11 -13.08
N GLN A 138 6.09 18.51 -13.70
CA GLN A 138 4.91 19.23 -14.21
C GLN A 138 3.99 19.73 -13.09
N TYR A 139 3.83 18.95 -12.02
CA TYR A 139 2.90 19.23 -10.92
C TYR A 139 3.59 19.21 -9.55
N PRO A 140 4.57 20.11 -9.28
CA PRO A 140 5.41 20.04 -8.09
C PRO A 140 4.64 20.20 -6.77
N LYS A 141 3.47 20.87 -6.83
CA LYS A 141 2.58 21.11 -5.68
C LYS A 141 1.54 20.02 -5.45
N TYR A 142 1.47 19.00 -6.31
CA TYR A 142 0.50 17.92 -6.14
C TYR A 142 1.00 16.93 -5.09
N GLU A 143 0.09 16.32 -4.34
CA GLU A 143 0.41 15.16 -3.49
C GLU A 143 0.70 13.93 -4.38
N VAL A 144 1.34 12.91 -3.81
CA VAL A 144 1.49 11.59 -4.41
C VAL A 144 0.70 10.60 -3.55
N TRP A 145 -0.31 9.97 -4.14
CA TRP A 145 -1.15 8.98 -3.48
C TRP A 145 -0.78 7.60 -4.00
N VAL A 146 -0.29 6.75 -3.10
CA VAL A 146 0.16 5.40 -3.42
C VAL A 146 -0.82 4.40 -2.81
N THR A 147 -1.28 3.44 -3.61
CA THR A 147 -2.20 2.41 -3.13
C THR A 147 -2.03 1.09 -3.88
N GLY A 148 -2.62 0.05 -3.30
CA GLY A 148 -2.63 -1.29 -3.88
C GLY A 148 -3.38 -2.24 -2.96
N HIS A 149 -3.93 -3.29 -3.56
CA HIS A 149 -4.60 -4.36 -2.85
C HIS A 149 -3.80 -5.65 -2.95
N SER A 150 -3.83 -6.48 -1.90
CA SER A 150 -3.16 -7.79 -1.88
C SER A 150 -1.65 -7.66 -2.13
N LEU A 151 -1.08 -8.45 -3.04
CA LEU A 151 0.26 -8.29 -3.60
C LEU A 151 0.57 -6.82 -4.01
N GLY A 152 -0.40 -6.13 -4.62
CA GLY A 152 -0.26 -4.72 -4.99
C GLY A 152 -0.05 -3.82 -3.78
N GLY A 153 -0.56 -4.19 -2.60
CA GLY A 153 -0.31 -3.48 -1.34
C GLY A 153 1.15 -3.56 -0.89
N ALA A 154 1.80 -4.72 -1.02
CA ALA A 154 3.22 -4.85 -0.73
C ALA A 154 4.08 -4.04 -1.72
N ILE A 155 3.77 -4.10 -3.02
CA ILE A 155 4.44 -3.30 -4.04
C ILE A 155 4.24 -1.80 -3.79
N ALA A 156 3.03 -1.38 -3.41
CA ALA A 156 2.72 0.01 -3.04
C ALA A 156 3.53 0.49 -1.83
N SER A 157 3.69 -0.35 -0.81
CA SER A 157 4.53 -0.06 0.37
C SER A 157 6.00 0.12 -0.01
N LEU A 158 6.55 -0.77 -0.85
CA LEU A 158 7.91 -0.61 -1.40
C LEU A 158 8.06 0.67 -2.22
N ALA A 159 7.11 0.93 -3.14
CA ALA A 159 7.13 2.11 -3.99
C ALA A 159 7.09 3.41 -3.18
N ALA A 160 6.20 3.49 -2.17
CA ALA A 160 6.10 4.65 -1.31
C ALA A 160 7.38 4.90 -0.51
N HIS A 161 7.96 3.84 0.07
CA HIS A 161 9.22 3.96 0.81
C HIS A 161 10.38 4.34 -0.13
N TYR A 162 10.41 3.79 -1.35
CA TYR A 162 11.40 4.13 -2.36
C TYR A 162 11.31 5.60 -2.76
N LEU A 163 10.11 6.11 -3.05
CA LEU A 163 9.88 7.50 -3.45
C LEU A 163 10.36 8.51 -2.40
N VAL A 164 10.16 8.21 -1.12
CA VAL A 164 10.64 9.05 -0.02
C VAL A 164 12.15 8.87 0.19
N GLY A 165 12.62 7.63 0.28
CA GLY A 165 14.04 7.31 0.53
C GLY A 165 14.96 7.82 -0.57
N SER A 166 14.51 7.82 -1.83
CA SER A 166 15.24 8.36 -2.98
C SER A 166 15.19 9.89 -3.09
N GLY A 167 14.41 10.57 -2.25
CA GLY A 167 14.19 12.01 -2.31
C GLY A 167 13.32 12.49 -3.48
N LEU A 168 12.67 11.60 -4.22
CA LEU A 168 11.77 11.99 -5.34
C LEU A 168 10.49 12.66 -4.84
N VAL A 169 10.04 12.29 -3.63
CA VAL A 169 8.85 12.83 -2.98
C VAL A 169 9.15 13.12 -1.52
N ASN A 170 8.81 14.33 -1.05
CA ASN A 170 8.86 14.61 0.38
C ASN A 170 7.74 13.85 1.11
N SER A 171 8.06 13.22 2.24
CA SER A 171 7.10 12.44 3.06
C SER A 171 5.78 13.18 3.32
N LYS A 172 5.83 14.49 3.58
CA LYS A 172 4.65 15.34 3.83
C LYS A 172 3.68 15.44 2.64
N ASN A 173 4.17 15.16 1.45
CA ASN A 173 3.39 15.20 0.21
C ASN A 173 3.04 13.79 -0.30
N LEU A 174 3.38 12.72 0.44
CA LEU A 174 3.07 11.34 0.08
C LEU A 174 2.03 10.77 1.05
N LYS A 175 1.02 10.08 0.49
CA LYS A 175 0.04 9.31 1.27
C LYS A 175 -0.01 7.88 0.77
N LEU A 176 0.23 6.93 1.66
CA LEU A 176 0.11 5.50 1.40
C LEU A 176 -1.11 4.94 2.14
N ILE A 177 -2.00 4.29 1.40
CA ILE A 177 -3.03 3.39 1.96
C ILE A 177 -3.01 2.09 1.17
N THR A 178 -2.86 0.98 1.86
CA THR A 178 -2.92 -0.36 1.26
C THR A 178 -4.11 -1.14 1.79
N LEU A 179 -4.61 -2.07 0.99
CA LEU A 179 -5.75 -2.93 1.34
C LEU A 179 -5.26 -4.39 1.38
N GLY A 180 -5.37 -5.05 2.53
CA GLY A 180 -4.98 -6.46 2.65
C GLY A 180 -3.51 -6.73 2.30
N GLN A 181 -2.61 -5.82 2.69
CA GLN A 181 -1.18 -5.93 2.40
C GLN A 181 -0.55 -7.09 3.20
N PRO A 182 0.20 -8.01 2.55
CA PRO A 182 1.00 -9.01 3.25
C PRO A 182 2.26 -8.40 3.89
N ARG A 183 2.85 -9.11 4.87
CA ARG A 183 4.14 -8.69 5.46
C ARG A 183 5.18 -8.62 4.34
N THR A 184 5.81 -7.46 4.19
CA THR A 184 6.58 -7.10 2.99
C THR A 184 8.09 -7.26 3.17
N GLY A 185 8.59 -7.05 4.38
CA GLY A 185 10.00 -7.13 4.70
C GLY A 185 10.23 -7.48 6.16
N ASP A 186 11.47 -7.33 6.59
CA ASP A 186 11.88 -7.65 7.94
C ASP A 186 11.59 -6.51 8.92
N LYS A 187 11.93 -6.75 10.20
CA LYS A 187 11.74 -5.76 11.27
C LYS A 187 12.52 -4.47 11.04
N GLU A 188 13.66 -4.51 10.36
CA GLU A 188 14.46 -3.32 10.07
C GLU A 188 13.80 -2.49 8.95
N PHE A 189 13.35 -3.13 7.88
CA PHE A 189 12.55 -2.50 6.83
C PHE A 189 11.28 -1.88 7.41
N ALA A 190 10.54 -2.61 8.24
CA ALA A 190 9.31 -2.13 8.87
C ALA A 190 9.52 -0.86 9.69
N LYS A 191 10.64 -0.78 10.43
CA LYS A 191 11.02 0.42 11.21
C LYS A 191 11.41 1.58 10.32
N ASN A 192 12.25 1.35 9.30
CA ASN A 192 12.67 2.39 8.37
C ASN A 192 11.48 2.95 7.57
N HIS A 193 10.60 2.08 7.08
CA HIS A 193 9.36 2.47 6.41
C HIS A 193 8.48 3.34 7.33
N THR A 194 8.30 2.92 8.58
CA THR A 194 7.51 3.66 9.57
C THR A 194 8.11 5.03 9.87
N ALA A 195 9.43 5.13 9.98
CA ALA A 195 10.12 6.38 10.26
C ALA A 195 10.13 7.34 9.05
N ALA A 196 10.11 6.80 7.84
CA ALA A 196 10.22 7.59 6.62
C ALA A 196 8.90 8.22 6.16
N ILE A 197 7.76 7.54 6.34
CA ILE A 197 6.47 7.94 5.74
C ILE A 197 5.48 8.45 6.79
N ASP A 198 5.10 9.72 6.68
CA ASP A 198 4.26 10.42 7.66
C ASP A 198 2.80 9.91 7.62
N TYR A 199 2.28 9.64 6.42
CA TYR A 199 0.92 9.13 6.19
C TYR A 199 0.99 7.75 5.54
N SER A 200 0.96 6.71 6.37
CA SER A 200 1.01 5.30 5.93
C SER A 200 0.08 4.44 6.78
N PHE A 201 -0.93 3.83 6.14
CA PHE A 201 -1.91 2.97 6.80
C PHE A 201 -2.13 1.67 6.04
N ARG A 202 -2.13 0.54 6.75
CA ARG A 202 -2.60 -0.75 6.22
C ARG A 202 -4.03 -0.97 6.65
N VAL A 203 -4.96 -1.03 5.70
CA VAL A 203 -6.35 -1.37 5.98
C VAL A 203 -6.49 -2.90 5.90
N THR A 204 -7.01 -3.50 6.97
CA THR A 204 -7.26 -4.94 7.07
C THR A 204 -8.74 -5.20 7.27
N HIS A 205 -9.22 -6.33 6.75
CA HIS A 205 -10.63 -6.69 6.78
C HIS A 205 -10.86 -8.02 7.49
N TRP A 206 -11.35 -7.95 8.73
CA TRP A 206 -11.80 -9.10 9.50
C TRP A 206 -10.78 -10.25 9.49
N ARG A 207 -11.16 -11.42 8.95
CA ARG A 207 -10.34 -12.63 8.90
C ARG A 207 -9.59 -12.79 7.58
N ASP A 208 -9.32 -11.69 6.87
CA ASP A 208 -8.46 -11.69 5.69
C ASP A 208 -7.13 -12.38 6.02
N VAL A 209 -6.79 -13.42 5.27
CA VAL A 209 -5.57 -14.21 5.47
C VAL A 209 -4.30 -13.47 5.04
N VAL A 210 -4.41 -12.56 4.08
CA VAL A 210 -3.25 -12.00 3.39
C VAL A 210 -2.39 -11.11 4.28
N PRO A 211 -2.94 -10.27 5.17
CA PRO A 211 -2.13 -9.57 6.16
C PRO A 211 -1.31 -10.49 7.07
N HIS A 212 -1.72 -11.75 7.27
CA HIS A 212 -1.02 -12.66 8.18
C HIS A 212 0.01 -13.55 7.48
N ILE A 213 0.29 -13.32 6.19
CA ILE A 213 1.32 -14.01 5.42
C ILE A 213 2.41 -13.03 4.95
N PRO A 214 3.67 -13.49 4.85
CA PRO A 214 4.22 -14.64 5.56
C PRO A 214 3.99 -14.54 7.07
N SER A 215 4.06 -15.67 7.77
CA SER A 215 3.87 -15.68 9.22
C SER A 215 4.80 -14.69 9.91
N PHE A 216 4.27 -14.04 10.93
CA PHE A 216 5.03 -13.17 11.81
C PHE A 216 6.20 -13.93 12.44
N ASP A 217 7.37 -13.31 12.47
CA ASP A 217 8.55 -13.87 13.12
C ASP A 217 9.40 -12.75 13.73
N GLU A 218 9.56 -12.77 15.05
CA GLU A 218 10.36 -11.77 15.78
C GLU A 218 11.87 -11.97 15.66
N ARG A 219 12.31 -13.12 15.15
CA ARG A 219 13.73 -13.43 14.97
C ARG A 219 14.36 -12.50 13.93
N PRO A 220 15.69 -12.26 14.01
CA PRO A 220 16.40 -11.58 12.92
C PRO A 220 16.12 -12.24 11.58
N GLY A 221 15.74 -11.46 10.56
CA GLY A 221 15.32 -11.99 9.26
C GLY A 221 13.88 -12.53 9.20
N GLY A 222 13.06 -12.29 10.22
CA GLY A 222 11.64 -12.60 10.23
C GLY A 222 10.77 -11.51 9.61
N TYR A 223 9.61 -11.90 9.05
CA TYR A 223 8.67 -10.98 8.41
C TYR A 223 7.91 -10.13 9.45
N TYR A 224 7.79 -8.83 9.15
CA TYR A 224 7.26 -7.83 10.07
C TYR A 224 6.48 -6.75 9.31
N HIS A 225 5.32 -6.35 9.83
CA HIS A 225 4.56 -5.21 9.32
C HIS A 225 5.18 -3.88 9.73
N HIS A 226 5.12 -2.87 8.88
CA HIS A 226 5.32 -1.48 9.32
C HIS A 226 4.15 -1.00 10.19
N LYS A 227 4.27 0.16 10.85
CA LYS A 227 3.20 0.68 11.72
C LYS A 227 1.95 1.12 10.99
N THR A 228 0.94 1.16 11.83
CA THR A 228 -0.45 1.62 11.72
C THR A 228 -1.36 0.74 10.88
N GLU A 229 -1.94 -0.25 11.55
CA GLU A 229 -3.06 -1.03 11.05
C GLU A 229 -4.37 -0.28 11.30
N VAL A 230 -5.27 -0.31 10.32
CA VAL A 230 -6.66 0.11 10.46
C VAL A 230 -7.54 -1.10 10.20
N PHE A 231 -7.99 -1.70 11.29
CA PHE A 231 -8.71 -2.95 11.31
C PHE A 231 -10.22 -2.71 11.26
N TYR A 232 -10.85 -3.24 10.22
CA TYR A 232 -12.30 -3.24 10.08
C TYR A 232 -12.89 -4.61 10.40
N LYS A 233 -14.06 -4.61 11.02
CA LYS A 233 -14.89 -5.82 11.19
C LYS A 233 -15.55 -6.24 9.87
N GLU A 234 -16.21 -7.39 9.87
CA GLU A 234 -16.76 -8.04 8.66
C GLU A 234 -17.64 -7.13 7.77
N GLY A 235 -18.39 -6.20 8.35
CA GLY A 235 -19.24 -5.29 7.58
C GLY A 235 -18.50 -4.12 6.91
N MET A 236 -17.27 -3.82 7.36
CA MET A 236 -16.53 -2.58 7.06
C MET A 236 -17.44 -1.34 7.05
N ALA A 237 -18.29 -1.18 8.07
CA ALA A 237 -19.21 -0.05 8.15
C ALA A 237 -18.42 1.28 8.23
N PRO A 238 -18.94 2.38 7.66
CA PRO A 238 -18.27 3.68 7.74
C PRO A 238 -17.96 4.07 9.19
N ASN A 239 -16.73 4.47 9.43
CA ASN A 239 -16.20 4.82 10.76
C ASN A 239 -16.22 3.70 11.82
N ASP A 240 -16.49 2.44 11.47
CA ASP A 240 -16.39 1.29 12.37
C ASP A 240 -15.06 0.54 12.15
N TYR A 241 -14.00 1.11 12.71
CA TYR A 241 -12.64 0.58 12.64
C TYR A 241 -11.86 0.80 13.93
N ILE A 242 -10.81 0.00 14.11
CA ILE A 242 -9.85 0.12 15.20
C ILE A 242 -8.51 0.53 14.59
N VAL A 243 -7.89 1.58 15.11
CA VAL A 243 -6.54 2.00 14.69
C VAL A 243 -5.51 1.46 15.67
N CYS A 244 -4.72 0.49 15.24
CA CYS A 244 -3.60 -0.01 16.02
C CYS A 244 -2.30 0.63 15.57
N LYS A 245 -1.76 1.50 16.42
CA LYS A 245 -0.55 2.29 16.17
C LYS A 245 0.75 1.55 16.49
N GLU A 246 0.65 0.37 17.11
CA GLU A 246 1.80 -0.48 17.36
C GLU A 246 2.01 -1.50 16.24
N TYR A 247 3.18 -2.11 16.25
CA TYR A 247 3.51 -3.20 15.33
C TYR A 247 2.79 -4.47 15.79
N GLU A 248 2.18 -5.21 14.86
CA GLU A 248 1.65 -6.56 15.08
C GLU A 248 0.76 -6.63 16.34
N ASP A 249 -0.17 -5.67 16.44
CA ASP A 249 -0.94 -5.37 17.65
C ASP A 249 -2.14 -6.32 17.78
N PHE A 250 -2.15 -7.14 18.82
CA PHE A 250 -3.23 -8.08 19.16
C PHE A 250 -4.59 -7.42 19.44
N LYS A 251 -4.70 -6.08 19.51
CA LYS A 251 -5.99 -5.38 19.54
C LYS A 251 -6.69 -5.33 18.18
N CYS A 252 -5.96 -5.55 17.08
CA CYS A 252 -6.46 -5.53 15.71
C CYS A 252 -6.53 -6.95 15.13
N SER A 253 -6.23 -7.12 13.84
CA SER A 253 -6.47 -8.39 13.15
C SER A 253 -5.69 -9.55 13.75
N ASP A 254 -4.49 -9.34 14.28
CA ASP A 254 -3.68 -10.38 14.94
C ASP A 254 -4.31 -10.93 16.23
N GLY A 255 -5.29 -10.23 16.81
CA GLY A 255 -6.05 -10.71 17.97
C GLY A 255 -7.14 -11.73 17.65
N LEU A 256 -7.44 -11.97 16.37
CA LEU A 256 -8.44 -12.96 15.98
C LEU A 256 -7.87 -14.38 16.14
N TRP A 257 -8.73 -15.35 16.44
CA TRP A 257 -8.30 -16.75 16.61
C TRP A 257 -8.12 -17.50 15.27
N VAL A 258 -8.68 -16.97 14.17
CA VAL A 258 -8.69 -17.59 12.85
C VAL A 258 -8.56 -16.51 11.77
N HIS A 259 -7.56 -16.65 10.89
CA HIS A 259 -7.27 -15.68 9.81
C HIS A 259 -7.22 -16.35 8.43
N THR A 260 -8.27 -17.07 8.04
CA THR A 260 -8.20 -17.97 6.86
C THR A 260 -9.13 -17.58 5.72
N SER A 261 -9.71 -16.38 5.74
CA SER A 261 -10.79 -16.01 4.82
C SER A 261 -10.30 -15.27 3.59
N ILE A 262 -10.17 -15.99 2.47
CA ILE A 262 -9.97 -15.37 1.16
C ILE A 262 -11.20 -14.54 0.72
N LYS A 263 -12.40 -14.88 1.22
CA LYS A 263 -13.60 -14.07 0.96
C LYS A 263 -13.48 -12.66 1.55
N ASN A 264 -12.91 -12.54 2.76
CA ASN A 264 -12.66 -11.23 3.35
C ASN A 264 -11.52 -10.51 2.62
N HIS A 265 -10.55 -11.25 2.08
CA HIS A 265 -9.49 -10.67 1.25
C HIS A 265 -10.02 -10.00 -0.03
N ILE A 266 -10.86 -10.66 -0.82
CA ILE A 266 -11.26 -10.12 -2.14
C ILE A 266 -12.24 -8.94 -2.06
N LYS A 267 -12.80 -8.66 -0.88
CA LYS A 267 -13.88 -7.67 -0.69
C LYS A 267 -13.47 -6.61 0.33
N TYR A 268 -13.38 -5.35 -0.09
CA TYR A 268 -13.13 -4.21 0.79
C TYR A 268 -14.23 -3.16 0.62
N PHE A 269 -14.65 -2.54 1.72
CA PHE A 269 -15.69 -1.49 1.76
C PHE A 269 -16.98 -1.86 1.01
N GLY A 270 -17.36 -3.14 1.07
CA GLY A 270 -18.56 -3.65 0.40
C GLY A 270 -18.38 -4.02 -1.08
N LYS A 271 -17.23 -3.75 -1.70
CA LYS A 271 -16.95 -4.02 -3.11
C LYS A 271 -16.00 -5.20 -3.27
N VAL A 272 -16.32 -6.15 -4.15
CA VAL A 272 -15.36 -7.17 -4.59
C VAL A 272 -14.37 -6.47 -5.53
N ILE A 273 -13.12 -6.31 -5.10
CA ILE A 273 -12.20 -5.32 -5.68
C ILE A 273 -12.00 -5.54 -7.18
N ARG A 274 -11.74 -6.78 -7.59
CA ARG A 274 -11.53 -7.14 -8.99
C ARG A 274 -12.80 -6.96 -9.81
N ASP A 275 -13.90 -7.61 -9.40
CA ASP A 275 -15.17 -7.59 -10.14
C ASP A 275 -15.71 -6.17 -10.30
N TRP A 276 -15.56 -5.35 -9.26
CA TRP A 276 -15.94 -3.95 -9.29
C TRP A 276 -15.08 -3.15 -10.28
N GLY A 277 -13.77 -3.40 -10.32
CA GLY A 277 -12.87 -2.83 -11.34
C GLY A 277 -13.27 -3.25 -12.76
N THR A 278 -13.54 -4.54 -12.99
CA THR A 278 -14.01 -5.08 -14.28
C THR A 278 -15.33 -4.47 -14.72
N ALA A 279 -16.22 -4.12 -13.77
CA ALA A 279 -17.46 -3.40 -14.04
C ALA A 279 -17.27 -1.89 -14.26
N GLY A 280 -16.04 -1.38 -14.41
CA GLY A 280 -15.76 0.05 -14.56
C GLY A 280 -16.01 0.88 -13.30
N CYS A 281 -15.97 0.22 -12.13
CA CYS A 281 -16.26 0.80 -10.82
C CYS A 281 -17.69 1.36 -10.66
N LEU A 282 -18.68 0.73 -11.31
CA LEU A 282 -20.12 1.06 -11.19
C LEU A 282 -20.79 0.58 -9.88
#